data_AF-A0AAV8ZBF7-F1
#
_entry.id   AF-A0AAV8ZBF7-F1
#
_cell.length_a   1.000
_cell.length_b   1.000
_cell.length_c   1.000
_cell.angle_alpha   90.00
_cell.angle_beta   90.00
_cell.angle_gamma   90.00
#
_symmetry.space_group_name_H-M   'P 1'
#
loop_
_entity.id
_entity.type
_entity.pdbx_description
1 polymer ?
#
loop_
_entity_poly.entity_id
_entity_poly.type
_entity_poly.pdbx_seq_one_letter_code
_entity_poly.pdbx_strand_id
1 'polypeptide(L)'
;LDAIETVHVENKISSKYSTQFFDYILVLDFEATCWDRKDKDKAPPEIIEFPCVLYDIKQREIVSEFQQYVMPTENQKLSSFCTQLTGNIKKPKGLHGALLELGLNFEGQQHCGLHDARNTAKLIGRMVTDGVSLRTTKDISIKFL
;
A
#
# COMPACT_ATOMS: atom_id res chain seq x y z
N LEU A 1 -28.60 20.38 52.78
CA LEU A 1 -29.71 19.53 52.33
C LEU A 1 -29.52 19.37 50.84
N ASP A 2 -28.81 18.28 50.54
CA ASP A 2 -28.71 17.50 49.30
C ASP A 2 -28.17 18.25 48.08
N ALA A 3 -26.86 18.31 47.80
CA ALA A 3 -25.93 17.20 47.53
C ALA A 3 -26.46 16.23 46.46
N ILE A 4 -26.46 16.66 45.20
CA ILE A 4 -26.36 15.75 44.06
C ILE A 4 -24.91 15.78 43.61
N GLU A 5 -24.14 14.84 44.14
CA GLU A 5 -22.87 14.41 43.55
C GLU A 5 -23.15 13.95 42.12
N THR A 6 -22.81 14.78 41.14
CA THR A 6 -22.73 14.29 39.77
C THR A 6 -21.42 13.52 39.69
N VAL A 7 -21.55 12.20 39.76
CA VAL A 7 -20.52 11.19 39.59
C VAL A 7 -19.49 11.66 38.55
N HIS A 8 -18.27 11.93 39.02
CA HIS A 8 -17.11 12.02 38.15
C HIS A 8 -16.90 10.65 37.52
N VAL A 9 -17.46 10.45 36.33
CA VAL A 9 -16.96 9.40 35.44
C VAL A 9 -15.62 9.92 34.94
N GLU A 10 -14.56 9.72 35.75
CA GLU A 10 -13.21 9.66 35.23
C GLU A 10 -13.17 8.45 34.29
N ASN A 11 -13.61 8.67 33.06
CA ASN A 11 -13.20 7.84 31.95
C ASN A 11 -11.69 8.01 31.87
N LYS A 12 -10.95 7.14 32.56
CA LYS A 12 -9.58 6.78 32.23
C LYS A 12 -9.62 6.19 30.82
N ILE A 13 -9.77 7.05 29.80
CA ILE A 13 -9.40 6.71 28.44
C ILE A 13 -7.87 6.71 28.46
N SER A 14 -7.30 5.65 29.03
CA SER A 14 -5.92 5.28 28.77
C SER A 14 -5.83 5.17 27.25
N SER A 15 -5.19 6.15 26.63
CA SER A 15 -5.14 6.32 25.18
C SER A 15 -4.68 5.03 24.54
N LYS A 16 -5.63 4.27 23.99
CA LYS A 16 -5.41 2.95 23.39
C LYS A 16 -4.69 3.03 22.04
N TYR A 17 -4.07 4.17 21.73
CA TYR A 17 -3.38 4.42 20.47
C TYR A 17 -1.90 4.09 20.68
N SER A 18 -1.44 3.05 20.00
CA SER A 18 -0.01 2.76 19.95
C SER A 18 0.71 3.93 19.28
N THR A 19 1.75 4.45 19.94
CA THR A 19 2.61 5.47 19.35
C THR A 19 3.21 4.92 18.06
N GLN A 20 3.06 5.65 16.97
CA GLN A 20 3.60 5.29 15.67
C GLN A 20 4.99 5.92 15.48
N PHE A 21 5.85 5.28 14.68
CA PHE A 21 7.21 5.76 14.41
C PHE A 21 7.26 6.82 13.32
N PHE A 22 6.20 6.92 12.54
CA PHE A 22 6.11 7.79 11.38
C PHE A 22 4.80 8.56 11.46
N ASP A 23 4.86 9.86 11.16
CA ASP A 23 3.66 10.68 10.96
C ASP A 23 3.03 10.42 9.60
N TYR A 24 3.89 10.18 8.59
CA TYR A 24 3.51 9.94 7.21
C TYR A 24 4.20 8.71 6.63
N ILE A 25 3.53 8.02 5.71
CA ILE A 25 4.10 6.94 4.91
C ILE A 25 3.89 7.23 3.43
N LEU A 26 4.94 7.06 2.63
CA LEU A 26 4.85 6.99 1.18
C LEU A 26 4.64 5.54 0.77
N VAL A 27 3.52 5.26 0.12
CA VAL A 27 3.20 3.95 -0.44
C VAL A 27 3.51 3.97 -1.93
N LEU A 28 4.37 3.04 -2.36
CA LEU A 28 4.85 2.90 -3.74
C LEU A 28 4.48 1.50 -4.25
N ASP A 29 3.93 1.43 -5.47
CA ASP A 29 3.72 0.17 -6.18
C ASP A 29 4.03 0.35 -7.65
N PHE A 30 5.26 0.02 -8.05
CA PHE A 30 5.71 0.20 -9.43
C PHE A 30 5.15 -0.91 -10.32
N GLU A 31 4.55 -0.53 -11.43
CA GLU A 31 4.34 -1.48 -12.53
C GLU A 31 5.55 -1.50 -13.44
N ALA A 32 5.89 -2.67 -13.97
CA ALA A 32 7.05 -2.88 -14.81
C ALA A 32 6.73 -3.68 -16.08
N THR A 33 7.58 -3.55 -17.09
CA THR A 33 7.58 -4.49 -18.22
C THR A 33 7.81 -5.92 -17.74
N CYS A 34 7.26 -6.86 -18.48
CA CYS A 34 7.04 -8.23 -18.05
C CYS A 34 6.90 -9.16 -19.27
N TRP A 35 7.22 -10.43 -19.08
CA TRP A 35 7.24 -11.41 -20.16
C TRP A 35 6.61 -12.72 -19.69
N ASP A 36 5.97 -13.43 -20.61
CA ASP A 36 5.56 -14.81 -20.34
C ASP A 36 6.81 -15.65 -20.10
N ARG A 37 6.67 -16.74 -19.34
CA ARG A 37 7.75 -17.70 -19.13
C ARG A 37 8.30 -18.24 -20.45
N LYS A 38 7.48 -18.35 -21.47
CA LYS A 38 7.82 -18.91 -22.79
C LYS A 38 8.53 -17.94 -23.73
N ASP A 39 8.55 -16.63 -23.43
CA ASP A 39 9.23 -15.65 -24.26
C ASP A 39 10.75 -15.91 -24.24
N LYS A 40 11.38 -15.95 -25.42
CA LYS A 40 12.81 -16.31 -25.55
C LYS A 40 13.75 -15.11 -25.38
N ASP A 41 13.28 -13.91 -25.71
CA ASP A 41 14.05 -12.67 -25.71
C ASP A 41 13.56 -11.73 -24.59
N LYS A 42 13.71 -12.15 -23.33
CA LYS A 42 13.27 -11.35 -22.16
C LYS A 42 14.32 -10.30 -21.85
N ALA A 43 13.96 -9.04 -21.97
CA ALA A 43 14.80 -7.96 -21.45
C ALA A 43 14.64 -7.81 -19.93
N PRO A 44 15.49 -7.02 -19.27
CA PRO A 44 15.28 -6.63 -17.88
C PRO A 44 13.99 -5.80 -17.71
N PRO A 45 13.22 -5.99 -16.62
CA PRO A 45 12.05 -5.16 -16.32
C PRO A 45 12.39 -3.66 -16.25
N GLU A 46 11.58 -2.85 -16.89
CA GLU A 46 11.63 -1.38 -16.88
C GLU A 46 10.37 -0.85 -16.20
N ILE A 47 10.47 0.18 -15.37
CA ILE A 47 9.30 0.82 -14.77
C ILE A 47 8.45 1.44 -15.89
N ILE A 48 7.14 1.18 -15.85
CA ILE A 48 6.17 1.75 -16.81
C ILE A 48 5.06 2.54 -16.12
N GLU A 49 4.88 2.37 -14.82
CA GLU A 49 4.05 3.23 -13.97
C GLU A 49 4.80 3.53 -12.67
N PHE A 50 4.84 4.81 -12.31
CA PHE A 50 5.38 5.30 -11.04
C PHE A 50 4.26 6.02 -10.28
N PRO A 51 3.53 5.30 -9.41
CA PRO A 51 2.58 5.89 -8.49
C PRO A 51 3.19 6.10 -7.10
N CYS A 52 2.67 7.09 -6.38
CA CYS A 52 2.97 7.30 -4.98
C CYS A 52 1.75 7.85 -4.24
N VAL A 53 1.47 7.29 -3.07
CA VAL A 53 0.41 7.75 -2.16
C VAL A 53 1.06 8.22 -0.87
N LEU A 54 0.84 9.48 -0.49
CA LEU A 54 1.21 10.01 0.81
C LEU A 54 0.05 9.77 1.79
N TYR A 55 0.31 8.97 2.82
CA TYR A 55 -0.67 8.57 3.82
C TYR A 55 -0.35 9.18 5.19
N ASP A 56 -1.32 9.88 5.79
CA ASP A 56 -1.24 10.43 7.15
C ASP A 56 -1.68 9.36 8.16
N ILE A 57 -0.76 8.97 9.05
CA ILE A 57 -0.98 7.88 9.99
C ILE A 57 -1.94 8.28 11.11
N LYS A 58 -1.89 9.54 11.54
CA LYS A 58 -2.70 10.04 12.65
C LYS A 58 -4.16 10.21 12.21
N GLN A 59 -4.36 10.82 11.05
CA GLN A 59 -5.67 11.06 10.45
C GLN A 59 -6.24 9.81 9.77
N ARG A 60 -5.37 8.85 9.42
CA ARG A 60 -5.69 7.60 8.71
C ARG A 60 -6.27 7.85 7.32
N GLU A 61 -5.74 8.83 6.62
CA GLU A 61 -6.24 9.26 5.31
C GLU A 61 -5.11 9.46 4.30
N ILE A 62 -5.48 9.36 3.03
CA ILE A 62 -4.60 9.72 1.92
C ILE A 62 -4.67 11.23 1.76
N VAL A 63 -3.51 11.90 1.85
CA VAL A 63 -3.43 13.37 1.79
C VAL A 63 -2.87 13.90 0.47
N SER A 64 -2.15 13.07 -0.29
CA SER A 64 -1.67 13.42 -1.63
C SER A 64 -1.39 12.18 -2.45
N GLU A 65 -1.49 12.33 -3.77
CA GLU A 65 -1.26 11.25 -4.73
C GLU A 65 -0.44 11.78 -5.91
N PHE A 66 0.40 10.91 -6.44
CA PHE A 66 1.17 11.13 -7.64
C PHE A 66 1.05 9.88 -8.52
N GLN A 67 0.91 10.07 -9.83
CA GLN A 67 0.90 8.98 -10.79
C GLN A 67 1.49 9.47 -12.11
N GLN A 68 2.51 8.77 -12.59
CA GLN A 68 3.10 9.05 -13.88
C GLN A 68 3.43 7.76 -14.62
N TYR A 69 3.11 7.73 -15.92
CA TYR A 69 3.53 6.65 -16.80
C TYR A 69 4.93 6.94 -17.34
N VAL A 70 5.72 5.86 -17.47
CA VAL A 70 7.10 5.91 -17.94
C VAL A 70 7.19 5.14 -19.25
N MET A 71 7.83 5.74 -20.26
CA MET A 71 8.06 5.07 -21.53
C MET A 71 9.35 4.23 -21.42
N PRO A 72 9.27 2.90 -21.57
CA PRO A 72 10.47 2.04 -21.58
C PRO A 72 11.32 2.35 -22.80
N THR A 73 12.65 2.34 -22.64
CA THR A 73 13.60 2.66 -23.71
C THR A 73 14.17 1.42 -24.38
N GLU A 74 14.32 0.31 -23.64
CA GLU A 74 14.82 -0.96 -24.18
C GLU A 74 13.72 -1.68 -24.97
N ASN A 75 12.50 -1.76 -24.42
CA ASN A 75 11.36 -2.41 -25.08
C ASN A 75 10.11 -1.52 -25.08
N GLN A 76 10.03 -0.64 -26.07
CA GLN A 76 8.89 0.30 -26.23
C GLN A 76 7.54 -0.40 -26.47
N LYS A 77 7.55 -1.63 -26.99
CA LYS A 77 6.32 -2.41 -27.19
C LYS A 77 6.12 -3.37 -26.01
N LEU A 78 5.09 -3.10 -25.21
CA LEU A 78 4.67 -4.01 -24.15
C LEU A 78 4.29 -5.38 -24.71
N SER A 79 4.67 -6.44 -24.00
CA SER A 79 4.25 -7.80 -24.34
C SER A 79 2.73 -7.94 -24.19
N SER A 80 2.14 -8.89 -24.92
CA SER A 80 0.72 -9.21 -24.74
C SER A 80 0.42 -9.64 -23.30
N PHE A 81 1.40 -10.29 -22.67
CA PHE A 81 1.33 -10.68 -21.27
C PHE A 81 1.15 -9.46 -20.34
N CYS A 82 1.91 -8.37 -20.52
CA CYS A 82 1.71 -7.16 -19.71
C CYS A 82 0.37 -6.49 -19.97
N THR A 83 -0.06 -6.39 -21.23
CA THR A 83 -1.35 -5.78 -21.56
C THR A 83 -2.57 -6.61 -21.09
N GLN A 84 -2.39 -7.90 -20.83
CA GLN A 84 -3.44 -8.80 -20.32
C GLN A 84 -3.40 -8.95 -18.80
N LEU A 85 -2.21 -8.78 -18.19
CA LEU A 85 -2.00 -8.78 -16.75
C LEU A 85 -2.72 -7.62 -16.07
N THR A 86 -2.90 -6.49 -16.75
CA THR A 86 -3.70 -5.34 -16.27
C THR A 86 -5.20 -5.63 -16.10
N GLY A 87 -5.62 -6.90 -16.03
CA GLY A 87 -7.04 -7.24 -15.92
C GLY A 87 -7.40 -8.61 -15.34
N ASN A 88 -6.63 -9.70 -15.52
CA ASN A 88 -7.15 -11.03 -15.17
C ASN A 88 -6.10 -12.11 -14.84
N ILE A 89 -5.34 -12.00 -13.75
CA ILE A 89 -4.68 -13.19 -13.17
C ILE A 89 -5.11 -13.42 -11.72
N LYS A 90 -5.99 -14.41 -11.53
CA LYS A 90 -6.29 -15.00 -10.23
C LYS A 90 -5.05 -15.75 -9.73
N LYS A 91 -4.24 -15.14 -8.87
CA LYS A 91 -3.29 -15.86 -8.00
C LYS A 91 -3.81 -15.91 -6.55
N PRO A 92 -3.54 -16.99 -5.80
CA PRO A 92 -3.89 -17.03 -4.39
C PRO A 92 -2.87 -16.19 -3.58
N LYS A 93 -3.40 -15.29 -2.73
CA LYS A 93 -2.73 -14.44 -1.71
C LYS A 93 -1.82 -13.29 -2.18
N GLY A 94 -2.30 -12.42 -3.07
CA GLY A 94 -1.76 -11.07 -3.30
C GLY A 94 -2.42 -10.01 -2.41
N LEU A 95 -2.21 -8.71 -2.70
CA LEU A 95 -2.81 -7.58 -1.96
C LEU A 95 -4.34 -7.73 -1.78
N HIS A 96 -5.05 -8.10 -2.84
CA HIS A 96 -6.50 -8.38 -2.77
C HIS A 96 -6.86 -9.45 -1.72
N GLY A 97 -6.06 -10.52 -1.63
CA GLY A 97 -6.27 -11.57 -0.62
C GLY A 97 -6.03 -11.06 0.79
N ALA A 98 -4.97 -10.26 1.01
CA ALA A 98 -4.68 -9.66 2.31
C ALA A 98 -5.81 -8.73 2.78
N LEU A 99 -6.41 -7.97 1.86
CA LEU A 99 -7.57 -7.11 2.17
C LEU A 99 -8.79 -7.95 2.56
N LEU A 100 -9.11 -8.98 1.76
CA LEU A 100 -10.27 -9.84 2.02
C LEU A 100 -10.17 -10.56 3.37
N GLU A 101 -8.98 -11.02 3.76
CA GLU A 101 -8.74 -11.65 5.07
C GLU A 101 -9.05 -10.69 6.24
N LEU A 102 -8.98 -9.38 6.02
CA LEU A 102 -9.35 -8.34 7.00
C LEU A 102 -10.78 -7.81 6.81
N GLY A 103 -11.55 -8.36 5.88
CA GLY A 103 -12.89 -7.87 5.53
C GLY A 103 -12.89 -6.54 4.78
N LEU A 104 -11.78 -6.19 4.13
CA LEU A 104 -11.66 -5.04 3.24
C LEU A 104 -11.85 -5.47 1.79
N ASN A 105 -12.48 -4.63 0.99
CA ASN A 105 -12.60 -4.85 -0.45
C ASN A 105 -11.50 -4.09 -1.19
N PHE A 106 -10.98 -4.70 -2.25
CA PHE A 106 -10.13 -3.98 -3.19
C PHE A 106 -10.98 -3.02 -4.02
N GLU A 107 -10.51 -1.79 -4.18
CA GLU A 107 -11.15 -0.76 -4.99
C GLU A 107 -10.32 -0.39 -6.22
N GLY A 108 -10.99 -0.20 -7.35
CA GLY A 108 -10.35 0.13 -8.62
C GLY A 108 -9.89 -1.09 -9.40
N GLN A 109 -9.04 -0.86 -10.38
CA GLN A 109 -8.47 -1.88 -11.27
C GLN A 109 -7.20 -2.46 -10.65
N GLN A 110 -7.14 -3.79 -10.49
CA GLN A 110 -5.92 -4.50 -10.08
C GLN A 110 -4.84 -4.34 -11.14
N HIS A 111 -3.58 -4.21 -10.70
CA HIS A 111 -2.42 -3.97 -11.57
C HIS A 111 -2.46 -2.61 -12.26
N CYS A 112 -3.14 -1.65 -11.61
CA CYS A 112 -2.93 -0.23 -11.82
C CYS A 112 -2.23 0.23 -10.56
N GLY A 113 -0.96 0.60 -10.66
CA GLY A 113 -0.11 0.76 -9.49
C GLY A 113 -0.66 1.82 -8.51
N LEU A 114 -1.34 2.86 -8.99
CA LEU A 114 -2.01 3.81 -8.09
C LEU A 114 -3.16 3.17 -7.29
N HIS A 115 -3.98 2.31 -7.91
CA HIS A 115 -5.03 1.60 -7.18
C HIS A 115 -4.44 0.64 -6.16
N ASP A 116 -3.37 -0.07 -6.51
CA ASP A 116 -2.70 -0.98 -5.58
C ASP A 116 -2.06 -0.22 -4.41
N ALA A 117 -1.44 0.94 -4.65
CA ALA A 117 -0.91 1.82 -3.61
C ALA A 117 -2.03 2.35 -2.66
N ARG A 118 -3.18 2.79 -3.20
CA ARG A 118 -4.34 3.22 -2.39
C ARG A 118 -4.86 2.09 -1.49
N ASN A 119 -5.00 0.89 -2.04
CA ASN A 119 -5.49 -0.25 -1.28
C ASN A 119 -4.47 -0.70 -0.22
N THR A 120 -3.18 -0.60 -0.50
CA THR A 120 -2.12 -0.80 0.49
C THR A 120 -2.19 0.24 1.61
N ALA A 121 -2.49 1.51 1.30
CA ALA A 121 -2.71 2.54 2.32
C ALA A 121 -3.92 2.22 3.23
N LYS A 122 -4.99 1.62 2.70
CA LYS A 122 -6.12 1.13 3.52
C LYS A 122 -5.72 -0.02 4.43
N LEU A 123 -4.91 -0.94 3.92
CA LEU A 123 -4.35 -2.03 4.73
C LEU A 123 -3.50 -1.48 5.88
N ILE A 124 -2.66 -0.46 5.61
CA ILE A 124 -1.88 0.25 6.63
C ILE A 124 -2.81 0.89 7.68
N GLY A 125 -3.85 1.61 7.27
CA GLY A 125 -4.83 2.20 8.18
C GLY A 125 -5.51 1.18 9.07
N ARG A 126 -5.82 -0.01 8.53
CA ARG A 126 -6.36 -1.12 9.29
C ARG A 126 -5.33 -1.68 10.28
N MET A 127 -4.08 -1.90 9.87
CA MET A 127 -3.02 -2.37 10.78
C MET A 127 -2.84 -1.43 11.97
N VAL A 128 -2.81 -0.12 11.73
CA VAL A 128 -2.72 0.90 12.80
C VAL A 128 -3.94 0.84 13.72
N THR A 129 -5.13 0.68 13.15
CA THR A 129 -6.39 0.52 13.92
C THR A 129 -6.34 -0.72 14.82
N ASP A 130 -5.74 -1.80 14.32
CA ASP A 130 -5.54 -3.06 15.05
C ASP A 130 -4.38 -2.97 16.07
N GLY A 131 -3.75 -1.80 16.22
CA GLY A 131 -2.74 -1.50 17.24
C GLY A 131 -1.30 -1.77 16.81
N VAL A 132 -1.06 -2.15 15.55
CA VAL A 132 0.29 -2.40 15.04
C VAL A 132 1.09 -1.11 14.99
N SER A 133 2.30 -1.12 15.55
CA SER A 133 3.28 -0.03 15.39
C SER A 133 4.14 -0.27 14.16
N LEU A 134 4.00 0.60 13.16
CA LEU A 134 4.72 0.49 11.89
C LEU A 134 6.19 0.85 12.08
N ARG A 135 7.09 0.06 11.49
CA ARG A 135 8.55 0.22 11.56
C ARG A 135 9.18 -0.22 10.25
N THR A 136 10.37 0.28 9.97
CA THR A 136 11.20 -0.26 8.89
C THR A 136 11.55 -1.72 9.21
N THR A 137 11.13 -2.65 8.34
CA THR A 137 11.42 -4.09 8.49
C THR A 137 12.61 -4.54 7.67
N LYS A 138 12.95 -3.80 6.61
CA LYS A 138 14.09 -4.08 5.73
C LYS A 138 14.78 -2.79 5.35
N ASP A 139 16.10 -2.79 5.44
CA ASP A 139 16.98 -1.73 4.97
C ASP A 139 17.92 -2.35 3.94
N ILE A 140 18.01 -1.73 2.76
CA ILE A 140 18.84 -2.19 1.63
C ILE A 140 20.17 -1.44 1.54
N SER A 141 20.49 -0.60 2.53
CA SER A 141 21.77 0.10 2.62
C SER A 141 22.93 -0.90 2.55
N ILE A 142 23.81 -0.71 1.57
CA ILE A 142 25.05 -1.47 1.47
C ILE A 142 25.97 -0.99 2.59
N LYS A 143 26.15 -1.81 3.62
CA LYS A 143 27.14 -1.56 4.66
C LYS A 143 28.51 -1.90 4.10
N PHE A 144 29.27 -0.88 3.72
CA PHE A 144 30.70 -1.03 3.46
C PHE A 144 31.39 -1.31 4.81
N LEU A 145 31.99 -2.50 4.94
CA LEU A 145 32.93 -2.84 6.01
C LEU A 145 34.34 -2.41 5.62
#